data_AF-A0A6M6E2J7-F1
#
_entry.id   AF-A0A6M6E2J7-F1
#
_cell.length_a   1.000
_cell.length_b   1.000
_cell.length_c   1.000
_cell.angle_alpha   90.00
_cell.angle_beta   90.00
_cell.angle_gamma   90.00
#
_symmetry.space_group_name_H-M   'P 1'
#
loop_
_entity.id
_entity.type
_entity.pdbx_description
1 polymer ?
#
loop_
_entity_poly.entity_id
_entity_poly.type
_entity_poly.pdbx_seq_one_letter_code
_entity_poly.pdbx_strand_id
1 'polypeptide(L)'
;MDELLKKLEDDYVKAVKNNESKSIEEFIEQFLYDSWTYNEQNMQNIKIVLSRYTSGEIFQETLSESFNIMVDHLRVRLEQLDQEMHYPVLHSKHGASLLVAFVDGLVLQYYIGTYSADKLRELTPYLKSIILQGLKTEGDL
;
A
#
# COMPACT_ATOMS: atom_id res chain seq x y z
N MET A 1 15.37 -15.90 -1.14
CA MET A 1 14.07 -15.23 -0.91
C MET A 1 12.98 -16.18 -1.31
N ASP A 2 11.90 -16.26 -0.54
CA ASP A 2 10.73 -17.06 -0.90
C ASP A 2 10.16 -16.61 -2.25
N GLU A 3 9.87 -17.54 -3.17
CA GLU A 3 9.47 -17.20 -4.55
C GLU A 3 8.12 -16.47 -4.59
N LEU A 4 7.18 -16.88 -3.75
CA LEU A 4 5.85 -16.28 -3.71
C LEU A 4 5.92 -14.88 -3.10
N LEU A 5 6.64 -14.71 -1.98
CA LEU A 5 6.91 -13.39 -1.40
C LEU A 5 7.58 -12.46 -2.42
N LYS A 6 8.61 -12.96 -3.11
CA LYS A 6 9.30 -12.19 -4.15
C LYS A 6 8.36 -11.74 -5.26
N LYS A 7 7.48 -12.62 -5.73
CA LYS A 7 6.48 -12.26 -6.74
C LYS A 7 5.57 -11.13 -6.26
N LEU A 8 5.06 -11.21 -5.02
CA LEU A 8 4.18 -10.17 -4.46
C LEU A 8 4.91 -8.82 -4.34
N GLU A 9 6.17 -8.84 -3.90
CA GLU A 9 7.04 -7.66 -3.86
C GLU A 9 7.27 -7.07 -5.26
N ASP A 10 7.70 -7.90 -6.22
CA ASP A 10 7.98 -7.48 -7.59
C ASP A 10 6.72 -6.87 -8.25
N ASP A 11 5.56 -7.48 -8.04
CA ASP A 11 4.27 -6.99 -8.53
C ASP A 11 3.94 -5.60 -7.93
N TYR A 12 4.11 -5.42 -6.61
CA TYR A 12 3.89 -4.15 -5.94
C TYR A 12 4.83 -3.06 -6.47
N VAL A 13 6.14 -3.35 -6.49
CA VAL A 13 7.17 -2.40 -6.94
C VAL A 13 6.93 -2.00 -8.39
N LYS A 14 6.52 -2.94 -9.24
CA LYS A 14 6.15 -2.67 -10.62
C LYS A 14 4.92 -1.76 -10.72
N ALA A 15 3.89 -2.00 -9.92
CA ALA A 15 2.69 -1.15 -9.90
C ALA A 15 3.02 0.29 -9.51
N VAL A 16 3.83 0.49 -8.47
CA VAL A 16 4.27 1.83 -8.03
C VAL A 16 5.12 2.53 -9.09
N LYS A 17 6.10 1.82 -9.69
CA LYS A 17 7.01 2.42 -10.69
C LYS A 17 6.33 2.74 -12.00
N ASN A 18 5.35 1.94 -12.42
CA ASN A 18 4.64 2.12 -13.68
C ASN A 18 3.39 3.01 -13.54
N ASN A 19 3.08 3.48 -12.34
CA ASN A 19 1.99 4.42 -12.14
C ASN A 19 2.33 5.76 -12.83
N GLU A 20 1.47 6.20 -13.75
CA GLU A 20 1.68 7.40 -14.58
C GLU A 20 1.05 8.68 -13.99
N SER A 21 0.49 8.63 -12.77
CA SER A 21 -0.12 9.78 -12.10
C SER A 21 0.87 10.95 -12.00
N LYS A 22 0.34 12.17 -12.10
CA LYS A 22 1.14 13.41 -12.09
C LYS A 22 0.95 14.23 -10.82
N SER A 23 0.05 13.80 -9.95
CA SER A 23 -0.24 14.41 -8.65
C SER A 23 -0.45 13.34 -7.60
N ILE A 24 -0.39 13.74 -6.32
CA ILE A 24 -0.71 12.86 -5.19
C ILE A 24 -2.16 12.39 -5.27
N GLU A 25 -3.09 13.27 -5.66
CA GLU A 25 -4.50 12.95 -5.75
C GLU A 25 -4.77 11.85 -6.78
N GLU A 26 -4.18 11.98 -7.97
CA GLU A 26 -4.28 10.95 -9.01
C GLU A 26 -3.61 9.65 -8.55
N PHE A 27 -2.44 9.75 -7.91
CA PHE A 27 -1.70 8.59 -7.44
C PHE A 27 -2.49 7.80 -6.40
N ILE A 28 -3.01 8.47 -5.36
CA ILE A 28 -3.77 7.81 -4.28
C ILE A 28 -5.01 7.13 -4.84
N GLU A 29 -5.72 7.77 -5.76
CA GLU A 29 -6.90 7.16 -6.38
C GLU A 29 -6.57 5.88 -7.15
N GLN A 30 -5.57 5.96 -8.03
CA GLN A 30 -5.12 4.80 -8.81
C GLN A 30 -4.58 3.70 -7.89
N PHE A 31 -3.78 4.06 -6.90
CA PHE A 31 -3.20 3.15 -5.91
C PHE A 31 -4.28 2.38 -5.13
N LEU A 32 -5.39 3.03 -4.75
CA LEU A 32 -6.52 2.36 -4.11
C LEU A 32 -7.21 1.37 -5.05
N TYR A 33 -7.55 1.78 -6.28
CA TYR A 33 -8.19 0.88 -7.25
C TYR A 33 -7.32 -0.34 -7.60
N ASP A 34 -6.02 -0.11 -7.79
CA ASP A 34 -5.04 -1.16 -8.03
C ASP A 34 -4.93 -2.09 -6.83
N SER A 35 -4.91 -1.54 -5.61
CA SER A 35 -4.86 -2.32 -4.36
C SER A 35 -6.07 -3.26 -4.24
N TRP A 36 -7.29 -2.77 -4.48
CA TRP A 36 -8.49 -3.61 -4.39
C TRP A 36 -8.48 -4.73 -5.44
N THR A 37 -8.10 -4.39 -6.67
CA THR A 37 -8.05 -5.34 -7.78
C THR A 37 -6.96 -6.39 -7.57
N TYR A 38 -5.77 -5.96 -7.17
CA TYR A 38 -4.64 -6.84 -6.93
C TYR A 38 -4.91 -7.80 -5.76
N ASN A 39 -5.43 -7.28 -4.65
CA ASN A 39 -5.76 -8.10 -3.49
C ASN A 39 -6.88 -9.10 -3.80
N GLU A 40 -7.90 -8.71 -4.55
CA GLU A 40 -8.94 -9.66 -4.99
C GLU A 40 -8.36 -10.81 -5.82
N GLN A 41 -7.44 -10.51 -6.74
CA GLN A 41 -6.81 -11.51 -7.62
C GLN A 41 -5.78 -12.39 -6.89
N ASN A 42 -5.09 -11.86 -5.88
CA ASN A 42 -3.94 -12.52 -5.23
C ASN A 42 -4.20 -12.91 -3.78
N MET A 43 -5.44 -12.79 -3.28
CA MET A 43 -5.76 -13.02 -1.87
C MET A 43 -5.26 -14.38 -1.35
N GLN A 44 -5.37 -15.44 -2.16
CA GLN A 44 -4.87 -16.77 -1.75
C GLN A 44 -3.34 -16.81 -1.61
N ASN A 45 -2.62 -16.14 -2.51
CA ASN A 45 -1.16 -16.07 -2.44
C ASN A 45 -0.71 -15.31 -1.18
N ILE A 46 -1.39 -14.20 -0.87
CA ILE A 46 -1.14 -13.41 0.34
C ILE A 46 -1.36 -14.28 1.60
N LYS A 47 -2.48 -15.03 1.66
CA LYS A 47 -2.75 -15.96 2.76
C LYS A 47 -1.64 -17.01 2.92
N ILE A 48 -1.15 -17.57 1.81
CA ILE A 48 -0.08 -18.56 1.85
C ILE A 48 1.20 -17.94 2.43
N VAL A 49 1.61 -16.75 1.98
CA VAL A 49 2.79 -16.08 2.51
C VAL A 49 2.64 -15.80 4.02
N LEU A 50 1.50 -15.26 4.45
CA LEU A 50 1.26 -14.97 5.88
C LEU A 50 1.21 -16.25 6.73
N SER A 51 0.63 -17.34 6.21
CA SER A 51 0.61 -18.64 6.89
C SER A 51 2.03 -19.19 7.06
N ARG A 52 2.86 -19.07 6.03
CA ARG A 52 4.25 -19.56 6.02
C ARG A 52 5.16 -18.72 6.91
N TYR A 53 4.89 -17.42 7.01
CA TYR A 53 5.50 -16.59 8.05
C TYR A 53 5.10 -17.07 9.46
N THR A 54 3.82 -17.31 9.69
CA THR A 54 3.31 -17.77 10.99
C THR A 54 3.84 -19.15 11.39
N SER A 55 4.05 -20.05 10.42
CA SER A 55 4.64 -21.39 10.65
C SER A 55 6.17 -21.37 10.80
N GLY A 56 6.82 -20.23 10.57
CA GLY A 56 8.28 -20.08 10.65
C GLY A 56 9.03 -20.55 9.39
N GLU A 57 8.33 -20.84 8.30
CA GLU A 57 8.95 -21.14 6.99
C GLU A 57 9.53 -19.89 6.31
N ILE A 58 8.93 -18.73 6.57
CA ILE A 58 9.48 -17.42 6.20
C ILE A 58 9.95 -16.73 7.48
N PHE A 59 11.24 -16.39 7.54
CA PHE A 59 11.80 -15.67 8.68
C PHE A 59 11.31 -14.23 8.71
N GLN A 60 11.15 -13.68 9.92
CA GLN A 60 10.76 -12.29 10.13
C GLN A 60 11.65 -11.30 9.37
N GLU A 61 12.96 -11.53 9.35
CA GLU A 61 13.93 -10.69 8.66
C GLU A 61 13.63 -10.61 7.15
N THR A 62 13.33 -11.76 6.53
CA THR A 62 12.99 -11.83 5.09
C THR A 62 11.68 -11.11 4.77
N LEU A 63 10.65 -11.29 5.60
CA LEU A 63 9.37 -10.59 5.38
C LEU A 63 9.51 -9.08 5.59
N SER A 64 10.28 -8.67 6.61
CA SER A 64 10.53 -7.26 6.94
C SER A 64 11.35 -6.56 5.85
N GLU A 65 12.37 -7.24 5.32
CA GLU A 65 13.17 -6.72 4.20
C GLU A 65 12.31 -6.48 2.96
N SER A 66 11.47 -7.45 2.60
CA SER A 66 10.54 -7.33 1.47
C SER A 66 9.56 -6.15 1.65
N PHE A 67 9.00 -6.01 2.85
CA PHE A 67 8.12 -4.88 3.17
C PHE A 67 8.83 -3.53 3.07
N ASN A 68 10.06 -3.43 3.58
CA ASN A 68 10.85 -2.20 3.49
C ASN A 68 11.12 -1.80 2.03
N ILE A 69 11.45 -2.77 1.16
CA ILE A 69 11.65 -2.52 -0.28
C ILE A 69 10.40 -1.93 -0.92
N MET A 70 9.22 -2.48 -0.62
CA MET A 70 7.95 -1.97 -1.12
C MET A 70 7.70 -0.53 -0.65
N VAL A 71 7.83 -0.28 0.65
CA VAL A 71 7.60 1.05 1.24
C VAL A 71 8.60 2.09 0.74
N ASP A 72 9.87 1.73 0.55
CA ASP A 72 10.88 2.65 0.02
C ASP A 72 10.57 3.09 -1.41
N HIS A 73 10.13 2.16 -2.26
CA HIS A 73 9.71 2.49 -3.61
C HIS A 73 8.48 3.42 -3.63
N LEU A 74 7.50 3.16 -2.77
CA LEU A 74 6.34 4.03 -2.59
C LEU A 74 6.76 5.42 -2.12
N ARG A 75 7.63 5.52 -1.11
CA ARG A 75 8.13 6.78 -0.56
C ARG A 75 8.78 7.64 -1.65
N VAL A 76 9.73 7.06 -2.41
CA VAL A 76 10.40 7.77 -3.50
C VAL A 76 9.39 8.29 -4.53
N ARG A 77 8.36 7.51 -4.86
CA ARG A 77 7.33 7.93 -5.81
C ARG A 77 6.49 9.09 -5.29
N LEU A 78 6.12 9.06 -4.01
CA LEU A 78 5.34 10.12 -3.36
C LEU A 78 6.13 11.43 -3.22
N GLU A 79 7.41 11.35 -2.82
CA GLU A 79 8.31 12.52 -2.76
C GLU A 79 8.46 13.21 -4.13
N GLN A 80 8.54 12.43 -5.21
CA GLN A 80 8.61 12.97 -6.57
C GLN A 80 7.33 13.70 -7.01
N LEU A 81 6.17 13.28 -6.51
CA LEU A 81 4.87 13.83 -6.87
C LEU A 81 4.48 15.07 -6.05
N ASP A 82 5.09 15.28 -4.89
CA ASP A 82 4.79 16.37 -3.98
C ASP A 82 6.02 17.21 -3.62
N GLN A 83 6.73 17.72 -4.63
CA GLN A 83 7.95 18.51 -4.42
C GLN A 83 7.72 19.80 -3.62
N GLU A 84 6.49 20.33 -3.67
CA GLU A 84 6.08 21.54 -2.94
C GLU A 84 5.61 21.26 -1.51
N MET A 85 5.64 19.98 -1.09
CA MET A 85 5.28 19.55 0.27
C MET A 85 3.86 19.93 0.69
N HIS A 86 2.89 19.86 -0.22
CA HIS A 86 1.48 20.08 0.08
C HIS A 86 0.91 19.01 1.01
N TYR A 87 1.59 17.87 1.13
CA TYR A 87 1.23 16.74 1.97
C TYR A 87 2.37 16.41 2.94
N PRO A 88 2.58 17.21 4.01
CA PRO A 88 3.76 17.12 4.88
C PRO A 88 4.02 15.73 5.45
N VAL A 89 2.97 14.97 5.76
CA VAL A 89 3.08 13.59 6.29
C VAL A 89 3.88 12.69 5.35
N LEU A 90 3.76 12.86 4.03
CA LEU A 90 4.45 12.04 3.02
C LEU A 90 5.96 12.20 3.06
N HIS A 91 6.44 13.35 3.52
CA HIS A 91 7.87 13.68 3.63
C HIS A 91 8.48 13.24 4.97
N SER A 92 7.66 12.67 5.87
CA SER A 92 8.16 12.03 7.08
C SER A 92 8.67 10.62 6.80
N LYS A 93 9.53 10.11 7.69
CA LYS A 93 9.98 8.70 7.69
C LYS A 93 8.85 7.67 7.80
N HIS A 94 7.62 8.10 8.09
CA HIS A 94 6.47 7.23 8.31
C HIS A 94 5.35 7.41 7.27
N GLY A 95 5.39 8.42 6.41
CA GLY A 95 4.26 8.79 5.54
C GLY A 95 3.80 7.67 4.61
N ALA A 96 4.74 7.06 3.88
CA ALA A 96 4.45 5.93 3.01
C ALA A 96 3.92 4.72 3.80
N SER A 97 4.47 4.45 4.98
CA SER A 97 4.02 3.36 5.84
C SER A 97 2.61 3.59 6.40
N LEU A 98 2.25 4.83 6.73
CA LEU A 98 0.90 5.20 7.16
C LEU A 98 -0.13 4.98 6.04
N LEU A 99 0.22 5.34 4.81
CA LEU A 99 -0.63 5.08 3.64
C LEU A 99 -0.86 3.57 3.44
N VAL A 100 0.21 2.78 3.52
CA VAL A 100 0.13 1.31 3.43
C VAL A 100 -0.73 0.74 4.55
N ALA A 101 -0.54 1.17 5.79
CA ALA A 101 -1.33 0.72 6.93
C ALA A 101 -2.83 1.00 6.78
N PHE A 102 -3.19 2.15 6.19
CA PHE A 102 -4.58 2.48 5.88
C PHE A 102 -5.19 1.48 4.89
N VAL A 103 -4.45 1.15 3.82
CA VAL A 103 -4.88 0.17 2.82
C VAL A 103 -4.94 -1.23 3.40
N ASP A 104 -3.91 -1.67 4.12
CA ASP A 104 -3.83 -3.00 4.75
C ASP A 104 -4.99 -3.23 5.72
N GLY A 105 -5.38 -2.22 6.50
CA GLY A 105 -6.53 -2.30 7.40
C GLY A 105 -7.87 -2.52 6.67
N LEU A 106 -8.01 -1.97 5.46
CA LEU A 106 -9.19 -2.19 4.61
C LEU A 106 -9.13 -3.54 3.88
N VAL A 107 -7.94 -3.96 3.45
CA VAL A 107 -7.71 -5.30 2.88
C VAL A 107 -8.03 -6.38 3.92
N LEU A 108 -7.66 -6.18 5.19
CA LEU A 108 -8.02 -7.10 6.27
C LEU A 108 -9.55 -7.19 6.44
N GLN A 109 -10.25 -6.06 6.38
CA GLN A 109 -11.71 -6.02 6.44
C GLN A 109 -12.36 -6.73 5.23
N TYR A 110 -11.77 -6.60 4.04
CA TYR A 110 -12.15 -7.42 2.89
C TYR A 110 -11.91 -8.91 3.13
N TYR A 111 -10.74 -9.26 3.67
CA TYR A 111 -10.34 -10.64 3.96
C TYR A 111 -11.31 -11.35 4.91
N ILE A 112 -11.81 -10.67 5.94
CA ILE A 112 -12.79 -11.22 6.90
C ILE A 112 -14.25 -11.10 6.43
N GLY A 113 -14.49 -10.56 5.24
CA GLY A 113 -15.83 -10.44 4.65
C GLY A 113 -16.66 -9.24 5.12
N THR A 114 -16.06 -8.27 5.82
CA THR A 114 -16.74 -7.02 6.21
C THR A 114 -17.03 -6.16 4.97
N TYR A 115 -16.12 -6.12 4.02
CA TYR A 115 -16.29 -5.45 2.73
C TYR A 115 -16.06 -6.43 1.57
N SER A 116 -16.66 -6.15 0.40
CA SER A 116 -16.25 -6.73 -0.87
C SER A 116 -15.29 -5.79 -1.59
N ALA A 117 -14.53 -6.30 -2.57
CA ALA A 117 -13.70 -5.45 -3.43
C ALA A 117 -14.54 -4.39 -4.17
N ASP A 118 -15.72 -4.76 -4.66
CA ASP A 118 -16.67 -3.82 -5.29
C ASP A 118 -17.09 -2.72 -4.32
N LYS A 119 -17.34 -3.06 -3.06
CA LYS A 119 -17.70 -2.05 -2.06
C LYS A 119 -16.54 -1.09 -1.79
N LEU A 120 -15.31 -1.60 -1.74
CA LEU A 120 -14.12 -0.76 -1.58
C LEU A 120 -13.90 0.15 -2.79
N ARG A 121 -14.15 -0.35 -4.01
CA ARG A 121 -14.13 0.47 -5.25
C ARG A 121 -15.15 1.60 -5.20
N GLU A 122 -16.38 1.33 -4.77
CA GLU A 122 -17.41 2.36 -4.59
C GLU A 122 -16.99 3.43 -3.56
N LEU A 123 -16.31 3.00 -2.49
CA LEU A 123 -15.86 3.90 -1.43
C LEU A 123 -14.57 4.65 -1.78
N THR A 124 -13.84 4.25 -2.83
CA THR A 124 -12.55 4.85 -3.21
C THR A 124 -12.56 6.38 -3.26
N PRO A 125 -13.56 7.07 -3.88
CA PRO A 125 -13.57 8.54 -3.89
C PRO A 125 -13.65 9.16 -2.49
N TYR A 126 -14.41 8.53 -1.58
CA TYR A 126 -14.51 8.96 -0.19
C TYR A 126 -13.22 8.65 0.59
N LEU A 127 -12.67 7.45 0.44
CA LEU A 127 -11.43 7.03 1.09
C LEU A 127 -10.25 7.91 0.66
N LYS A 128 -10.15 8.21 -0.64
CA LYS A 128 -9.20 9.19 -1.19
C LYS A 128 -9.30 10.52 -0.45
N SER A 129 -10.51 11.06 -0.29
CA SER A 129 -10.70 12.34 0.40
C SER A 129 -10.20 12.30 1.85
N ILE A 130 -10.50 11.24 2.60
CA ILE A 130 -10.00 11.07 3.98
C ILE A 130 -8.48 11.01 4.00
N ILE A 131 -7.88 10.17 3.15
CA ILE A 131 -6.42 9.99 3.10
C ILE A 131 -5.75 11.33 2.80
N LEU A 132 -6.19 12.04 1.75
CA LEU A 132 -5.62 13.33 1.37
C LEU A 132 -5.73 14.37 2.49
N GLN A 133 -6.84 14.40 3.23
CA GLN A 133 -6.97 15.28 4.39
C GLN A 133 -6.01 14.89 5.52
N GLY A 134 -5.89 13.60 5.82
CA GLY A 134 -4.94 13.10 6.83
C GLY A 134 -3.50 13.45 6.48
N LEU A 135 -3.13 13.34 5.20
CA LEU A 135 -1.78 13.64 4.71
C LEU A 135 -1.40 15.13 4.78
N LYS A 136 -2.37 16.03 4.87
CA LYS A 136 -2.16 17.48 5.06
C LYS A 136 -1.85 17.85 6.51
N THR A 137 -1.95 16.91 7.44
CA THR A 137 -1.70 17.18 8.85
C THR A 137 -0.25 17.59 9.07
N GLU A 138 -0.04 18.77 9.63
CA GLU A 138 1.28 19.17 10.14
C GLU A 138 1.56 18.36 11.40
N GLY A 139 2.65 17.60 11.40
CA GLY A 139 3.10 16.83 12.54
C GLY A 139 4.54 17.15 12.87
N ASP A 140 4.81 17.49 14.13
CA ASP A 140 6.17 17.41 14.69
C ASP A 140 6.49 15.91 14.90
N LEU A 141 7.07 15.25 13.90
CA LEU A 141 7.47 13.83 13.93
C LEU A 141 8.97 13.61 13.75
#